data_AF-A0A1F9FDY8-F1
#
_entry.id   AF-A0A1F9FDY8-F1
#
_cell.length_a   1.000
_cell.length_b   1.000
_cell.length_c   1.000
_cell.angle_alpha   90.00
_cell.angle_beta   90.00
_cell.angle_gamma   90.00
#
_symmetry.space_group_name_H-M   'P 1'
#
loop_
_entity.id
_entity.type
_entity.pdbx_description
1 polymer ?
#
loop_
_entity_poly.entity_id
_entity_poly.type
_entity_poly.pdbx_seq_one_letter_code
_entity_poly.pdbx_strand_id
1 'polypeptide(L)'
;MFGRLIKLSKNNSLFVFGARGTGKTTLIEKKFSGANTLWIDLLKDKDEEKFRKDPDMLSKILAEHSYQRIVIDEIQKIPKLLDIVHH
;
A
#
# COMPACT_ATOMS: atom_id res chain seq x y z
N MET A 1 22.81 -14.79 -4.48
CA MET A 1 21.53 -14.06 -4.40
C MET A 1 21.64 -12.84 -5.31
N PHE A 2 20.90 -12.75 -6.42
CA PHE A 2 20.98 -11.59 -7.31
C PHE A 2 20.34 -10.37 -6.64
N GLY A 3 21.07 -9.25 -6.58
CA GLY A 3 20.53 -7.98 -6.11
C GLY A 3 19.50 -7.42 -7.10
N ARG A 4 18.38 -6.89 -6.60
CA ARG A 4 17.41 -6.22 -7.49
C ARG A 4 18.00 -4.92 -8.01
N LEU A 5 17.87 -4.68 -9.31
CA LEU A 5 18.31 -3.45 -9.97
C LEU A 5 17.40 -2.25 -9.68
N ILE A 6 16.16 -2.50 -9.27
CA ILE A 6 15.16 -1.45 -9.01
C ILE A 6 15.54 -0.61 -7.79
N LYS A 7 15.57 0.72 -7.96
CA LYS A 7 15.68 1.70 -6.88
C LYS A 7 14.31 2.32 -6.65
N LEU A 8 13.66 1.96 -5.55
CA LEU A 8 12.38 2.55 -5.18
C LEU A 8 12.58 3.95 -4.62
N SER A 9 11.82 4.94 -5.12
CA SER A 9 11.81 6.28 -4.55
C SER A 9 11.32 6.23 -3.11
N LYS A 10 11.92 7.05 -2.24
CA LYS A 10 11.49 7.15 -0.85
C LYS A 10 10.43 8.22 -0.63
N ASN A 11 10.30 9.19 -1.55
CA ASN A 11 9.52 10.41 -1.35
C ASN A 11 8.36 10.55 -2.34
N ASN A 12 8.24 9.64 -3.32
CA ASN A 12 7.19 9.67 -4.33
C ASN A 12 6.29 8.45 -4.18
N SER A 13 5.00 8.62 -4.52
CA SER A 13 4.08 7.50 -4.76
C SER A 13 4.55 6.70 -5.98
N LEU A 14 4.43 5.38 -5.91
CA LEU A 14 4.86 4.47 -6.96
C LEU A 14 3.98 3.23 -7.00
N PHE A 15 3.79 2.68 -8.19
CA PHE A 15 3.17 1.38 -8.38
C PHE A 15 4.24 0.29 -8.47
N VAL A 16 4.02 -0.83 -7.76
CA VAL A 16 4.89 -2.01 -7.84
C VAL A 16 4.15 -3.12 -8.57
N PHE A 17 4.41 -3.25 -9.87
CA PHE A 17 3.84 -4.32 -10.69
C PHE A 17 4.75 -5.55 -10.76
N GLY A 18 4.16 -6.69 -11.12
CA GLY A 18 4.89 -7.93 -11.42
C GLY A 18 4.06 -9.18 -11.14
N ALA A 19 4.48 -10.31 -11.70
CA ALA A 19 3.79 -11.58 -11.54
C ALA A 19 3.67 -12.03 -10.07
N ARG A 20 2.71 -12.92 -9.78
CA ARG A 20 2.59 -13.57 -8.46
C ARG A 20 3.86 -14.37 -8.14
N GLY A 21 4.19 -14.48 -6.85
CA GLY A 21 5.38 -15.23 -6.40
C GLY A 21 6.74 -14.56 -6.64
N THR A 22 6.78 -13.36 -7.21
CA THR A 22 8.05 -12.64 -7.48
C THR A 22 8.60 -11.87 -6.26
N GLY A 23 8.02 -12.05 -5.07
CA GLY A 23 8.46 -11.43 -3.82
C GLY A 23 8.32 -9.90 -3.79
N LYS A 24 7.24 -9.35 -4.36
CA LYS A 24 6.95 -7.90 -4.35
C LYS A 24 6.70 -7.41 -2.91
N THR A 25 5.80 -8.07 -2.19
CA THR A 25 5.49 -7.77 -0.78
C THR A 25 6.75 -7.83 0.07
N THR A 26 7.55 -8.90 -0.06
CA THR A 26 8.85 -9.04 0.63
C THR A 26 9.84 -7.91 0.30
N LEU A 27 9.85 -7.40 -0.94
CA LEU A 27 10.69 -6.25 -1.31
C LEU A 27 10.23 -4.97 -0.59
N ILE A 28 8.92 -4.71 -0.58
CA ILE A 28 8.30 -3.55 0.05
C ILE A 28 8.53 -3.61 1.56
N GLU A 29 8.27 -4.75 2.19
CA GLU A 29 8.53 -4.98 3.62
C GLU A 29 10.00 -4.70 3.94
N LYS A 30 10.96 -5.33 3.25
CA LYS A 30 12.39 -5.11 3.53
C LYS A 30 12.86 -3.66 3.34
N LYS A 31 12.21 -2.89 2.46
CA LYS A 31 12.59 -1.50 2.19
C LYS A 31 11.87 -0.50 3.09
N PHE A 32 10.68 -0.83 3.57
CA PHE A 32 9.75 0.12 4.18
C PHE A 32 9.15 -0.32 5.52
N SER A 33 9.61 -1.43 6.13
CA SER A 33 9.18 -1.93 7.44
C SER A 33 9.56 -1.04 8.65
N GLY A 34 9.66 0.27 8.46
CA GLY A 34 9.79 1.24 9.56
C GLY A 34 8.53 1.29 10.41
N ALA A 35 8.68 1.73 11.66
CA ALA A 35 7.65 1.71 12.71
C ALA A 35 6.37 2.51 12.41
N ASN A 36 6.30 3.27 11.32
CA ASN A 36 5.18 4.13 10.99
C ASN A 36 4.67 3.93 9.55
N THR A 37 4.34 2.70 9.20
CA THR A 37 3.79 2.33 7.88
C THR A 37 2.40 1.71 8.04
N LEU A 38 1.41 2.26 7.34
CA LEU A 38 0.07 1.68 7.22
C LEU A 38 0.07 0.62 6.12
N TRP A 39 -0.33 -0.60 6.47
CA TRP A 39 -0.51 -1.70 5.53
C TRP A 39 -1.98 -2.03 5.37
N ILE A 40 -2.45 -2.02 4.12
CA ILE A 40 -3.81 -2.37 3.72
C ILE A 40 -3.69 -3.52 2.74
N ASP A 41 -4.25 -4.67 3.08
CA ASP A 41 -4.24 -5.85 2.22
C ASP A 41 -5.67 -6.15 1.75
N LEU A 42 -5.99 -5.75 0.52
CA LEU A 42 -7.33 -5.93 -0.04
C LEU A 42 -7.62 -7.40 -0.40
N LEU A 43 -6.70 -8.34 -0.19
CA LEU A 43 -7.03 -9.77 -0.20
C LEU A 43 -7.68 -10.22 1.10
N LYS A 44 -7.51 -9.49 2.21
CA LYS A 44 -8.18 -9.79 3.47
C LYS A 44 -9.61 -9.26 3.42
N ASP A 45 -10.58 -10.16 3.55
CA ASP A 45 -12.00 -9.83 3.51
C ASP A 45 -12.37 -8.66 4.43
N LYS A 46 -11.81 -8.61 5.64
CA LYS A 46 -12.05 -7.53 6.60
C LYS A 46 -11.64 -6.14 6.06
N ASP A 47 -10.45 -6.04 5.47
CA ASP A 47 -9.96 -4.77 4.92
C ASP A 47 -10.71 -4.43 3.64
N GLU A 48 -10.93 -5.41 2.78
CA GLU A 48 -11.70 -5.25 1.54
C GLU A 48 -13.11 -4.74 1.84
N GLU A 49 -13.88 -5.41 2.70
CA GLU A 49 -15.25 -5.01 3.04
C GLU A 49 -15.28 -3.61 3.68
N LYS A 50 -14.35 -3.33 4.60
CA LYS A 50 -14.24 -2.03 5.27
C LYS A 50 -14.08 -0.90 4.26
N PHE A 51 -13.11 -1.01 3.35
CA PHE A 51 -12.81 0.05 2.37
C PHE A 51 -13.73 0.04 1.16
N ARG A 52 -14.37 -1.09 0.84
CA ARG A 52 -15.39 -1.18 -0.22
C ARG A 52 -16.67 -0.47 0.21
N LYS A 53 -17.04 -0.58 1.49
CA LYS A 53 -18.23 0.07 2.06
C LYS A 53 -18.06 1.58 2.20
N ASP A 54 -16.91 2.03 2.71
CA ASP A 54 -16.59 3.45 2.87
C ASP A 54 -15.12 3.71 2.49
N PRO A 55 -14.83 4.04 1.21
CA PRO A 55 -13.48 4.39 0.78
C PRO A 55 -12.89 5.56 1.57
N ASP A 56 -13.71 6.58 1.91
CA ASP A 56 -13.28 7.79 2.64
C ASP A 56 -12.84 7.48 4.08
N MET A 57 -13.08 6.27 4.56
CA MET A 57 -12.47 5.75 5.79
C MET A 57 -10.95 5.87 5.77
N LEU A 58 -10.31 5.73 4.60
CA LEU A 58 -8.87 5.92 4.49
C LEU A 58 -8.48 7.36 4.87
N SER A 59 -9.17 8.37 4.36
CA SER A 59 -8.94 9.79 4.72
C SER A 59 -9.08 10.02 6.22
N LYS A 60 -10.08 9.40 6.87
CA LYS A 60 -10.30 9.49 8.32
C LYS A 60 -9.12 8.90 9.10
N ILE A 61 -8.66 7.71 8.71
CA ILE A 61 -7.48 7.05 9.31
C ILE A 61 -6.24 7.93 9.18
N LEU A 62 -6.02 8.53 8.01
CA LEU A 62 -4.87 9.40 7.75
C LEU A 62 -4.95 10.75 8.48
N ALA A 63 -6.15 11.22 8.79
CA ALA A 63 -6.35 12.43 9.59
C ALA A 63 -6.07 12.19 11.09
N GLU A 64 -6.38 10.99 11.59
CA GLU A 64 -6.15 10.63 13.00
C GLU A 64 -4.69 10.28 13.29
N HIS A 65 -3.98 9.70 12.32
CA HIS A 65 -2.61 9.25 12.49
C HIS A 65 -1.75 9.65 11.28
N SER A 66 -0.62 10.30 11.55
CA SER A 66 0.37 10.61 10.52
C SER A 66 1.23 9.38 10.27
N TYR A 67 1.04 8.73 9.12
CA TYR A 67 1.87 7.63 8.65
C TYR A 67 2.99 8.14 7.74
N GLN A 68 4.21 7.61 7.90
CA GLN A 68 5.31 7.93 6.98
C GLN A 68 5.11 7.28 5.61
N ARG A 69 4.41 6.15 5.57
CA ARG A 69 4.08 5.43 4.35
C ARG A 69 2.75 4.71 4.44
N ILE A 70 2.14 4.54 3.27
CA ILE A 70 0.95 3.73 3.08
C ILE A 70 1.28 2.70 2.00
N VAL A 71 1.00 1.44 2.28
CA VAL A 71 1.09 0.34 1.32
C VAL A 71 -0.30 -0.24 1.16
N ILE A 72 -0.80 -0.24 -0.08
CA ILE A 72 -2.09 -0.86 -0.43
C ILE A 72 -1.79 -2.02 -1.39
N ASP A 73 -1.96 -3.25 -0.93
CA ASP A 73 -1.81 -4.43 -1.76
C ASP A 73 -3.09 -4.71 -2.53
N GLU A 74 -2.94 -5.18 -3.77
CA GLU A 74 -4.04 -5.50 -4.70
C GLU A 74 -5.04 -4.34 -4.89
N ILE A 75 -4.54 -3.10 -5.00
CA ILE A 75 -5.30 -1.84 -5.18
C ILE A 75 -6.37 -1.90 -6.28
N GLN A 76 -6.19 -2.72 -7.31
CA GLN A 76 -7.16 -2.88 -8.38
C GLN A 76 -8.51 -3.45 -7.91
N LYS A 77 -8.60 -4.05 -6.71
CA LYS A 77 -9.89 -4.44 -6.10
C LYS A 77 -10.74 -3.23 -5.74
N ILE A 78 -10.14 -2.12 -5.32
CA ILE A 78 -10.83 -0.88 -4.94
C ILE A 78 -10.05 0.32 -5.49
N PRO A 79 -10.13 0.60 -6.81
CA PRO A 79 -9.36 1.66 -7.44
C PRO A 79 -9.64 3.06 -6.88
N LYS A 80 -10.83 3.28 -6.31
CA LYS A 80 -11.24 4.56 -5.70
C LYS A 80 -10.33 5.00 -4.54
N LEU A 81 -9.61 4.08 -3.90
CA LEU A 81 -8.61 4.44 -2.89
C LEU A 81 -7.43 5.22 -3.47
N LEU A 82 -7.18 5.14 -4.79
CA LEU A 82 -6.16 5.94 -5.46
C LEU A 82 -6.49 7.43 -5.38
N ASP A 83 -7.73 7.82 -5.62
CA ASP A 83 -8.16 9.22 -5.57
C ASP A 83 -7.84 9.81 -4.19
N ILE A 84 -8.04 9.04 -3.12
CA ILE A 84 -7.81 9.46 -1.74
C ILE A 84 -6.33 9.68 -1.42
N VAL A 85 -5.44 8.80 -1.89
CA VAL A 85 -3.99 8.90 -1.60
C VAL A 85 -3.24 9.89 -2.50
N HIS A 86 -3.91 10.39 -3.54
CA HIS A 86 -3.36 11.40 -4.46
C HIS A 86 -3.73 12.84 -4.07
N HIS A 87 -4.59 13.03 -3.07
CA HIS A 87 -4.96 14.33 -2.49
C HIS A 87 -4.11 14.68 -1.26
#